data_AF-A0ABD0NMY4-F1
#
_entry.id   AF-A0ABD0NMY4-F1
#
_cell.length_a   1.000
_cell.length_b   1.000
_cell.length_c   1.000
_cell.angle_alpha   90.00
_cell.angle_beta   90.00
_cell.angle_gamma   90.00
#
_symmetry.space_group_name_H-M   'P 1'
#
loop_
_entity.id
_entity.type
_entity.pdbx_description
1 polymer ?
#
loop_
_entity_poly.entity_id
_entity_poly.type
_entity_poly.pdbx_seq_one_letter_code
_entity_poly.pdbx_strand_id
1 'polypeptide(L)'
;ERRLEAERQRLAEEERLRNQMTARRARAEAERKHQERLAQLDQEQKEREQAERDETRRKKELLEQMEREKQEPVNDSDMVDKMFGFLGSANSLPNLEGEAPEGFEDLEKVPRQFEDVIDEPLPLPDDEEEDLSEYKFAKFAATYFQGNATHTYIRRPLKQPLLFHEDEGDQLAALAVWITVLRFMGDLPEPKYHISISDGSEKIPVMTKIYETLGKRTYKRELQALQVDEE
;
A
#
# COMPACT_ATOMS: atom_id res chain seq x y z
N GLU A 1 17.05 -13.55 -37.44
CA GLU A 1 17.55 -14.90 -37.12
C GLU A 1 16.78 -16.04 -37.81
N ARG A 2 15.46 -16.18 -37.65
CA ARG A 2 14.68 -17.31 -38.24
C ARG A 2 14.78 -17.45 -39.77
N ARG A 3 14.90 -16.34 -40.52
CA ARG A 3 15.09 -16.37 -41.99
C ARG A 3 16.46 -16.94 -42.40
N LEU A 4 17.52 -16.65 -41.63
CA LEU A 4 18.86 -17.20 -41.85
C LEU A 4 18.94 -18.69 -41.51
N GLU A 5 18.17 -19.13 -40.51
CA GLU A 5 18.03 -20.54 -40.15
C GLU A 5 17.29 -21.34 -41.23
N ALA A 6 16.22 -20.78 -41.79
CA ALA A 6 15.49 -21.39 -42.90
C ALA A 6 16.35 -21.55 -44.17
N GLU A 7 17.29 -20.63 -44.42
CA GLU A 7 18.22 -20.71 -45.55
C GLU A 7 19.31 -21.78 -45.32
N ARG A 8 19.86 -21.88 -44.10
CA ARG A 8 20.81 -22.95 -43.74
C ARG A 8 20.19 -24.34 -43.90
N GLN A 9 18.93 -24.50 -43.49
CA GLN A 9 18.21 -25.75 -43.66
C GLN A 9 17.94 -26.08 -45.13
N ARG A 10 17.70 -25.08 -46.00
CA ARG A 10 17.57 -25.29 -47.46
C ARG A 10 18.85 -25.88 -48.05
N LEU A 11 20.01 -25.32 -47.69
CA LEU A 11 21.31 -25.77 -48.20
C LEU A 11 21.64 -27.19 -47.74
N ALA A 12 21.39 -27.52 -46.47
CA ALA A 12 21.59 -28.86 -45.95
C ALA A 12 20.65 -29.91 -46.59
N GLU A 13 19.42 -29.52 -46.91
CA GLU A 13 18.44 -30.39 -47.56
C GLU A 13 18.75 -30.58 -49.07
N GLU A 14 19.21 -29.54 -49.77
CA GLU A 14 19.70 -29.63 -51.15
C GLU A 14 20.89 -30.60 -51.26
N GLU A 15 21.84 -30.52 -50.33
CA GLU A 15 23.01 -31.40 -50.29
C GLU A 15 22.62 -32.87 -50.04
N ARG A 16 21.65 -33.11 -49.15
CA ARG A 16 21.12 -34.46 -48.87
C ARG A 16 20.40 -35.07 -50.06
N LEU A 17 19.56 -34.27 -50.75
CA LEU A 17 18.77 -34.73 -51.90
C LEU A 17 19.63 -34.90 -53.16
N ARG A 18 20.73 -34.16 -53.29
CA ARG A 18 21.71 -34.32 -54.38
C ARG A 18 22.38 -35.70 -54.37
N ASN A 19 22.47 -36.35 -53.21
CA ASN A 19 22.99 -37.71 -53.08
C ASN A 19 21.98 -38.80 -53.49
N GLN A 20 20.70 -38.44 -53.72
CA GLN A 20 19.62 -39.37 -54.03
C GLN A 20 19.01 -39.14 -55.42
N MET A 21 19.11 -37.92 -55.96
CA MET A 21 18.45 -37.48 -57.20
C MET A 21 19.39 -36.60 -58.06
N THR A 22 19.02 -36.36 -59.32
CA THR A 22 19.77 -35.43 -60.18
C THR A 22 19.74 -34.01 -59.62
N ALA A 23 20.86 -33.29 -59.73
CA ALA A 23 21.05 -31.96 -59.11
C ALA A 23 19.92 -30.95 -59.44
N ARG A 24 19.32 -31.04 -60.64
CA ARG A 24 18.20 -30.19 -61.04
C ARG A 24 16.90 -30.50 -60.27
N ARG A 25 16.62 -31.78 -59.98
CA ARG A 25 15.45 -32.19 -59.19
C ARG A 25 15.64 -31.92 -57.70
N ALA A 26 16.83 -32.16 -57.17
CA ALA A 26 17.16 -31.89 -55.77
C ALA A 26 17.01 -30.40 -55.41
N ARG A 27 17.45 -29.49 -56.30
CA ARG A 27 17.26 -28.04 -56.15
C ARG A 27 15.79 -27.63 -56.16
N ALA A 28 15.02 -28.10 -57.13
CA ALA A 28 13.61 -27.77 -57.26
C ALA A 28 12.79 -28.22 -56.04
N GLU A 29 13.11 -29.39 -55.47
CA GLU A 29 12.41 -29.91 -54.30
C GLU A 29 12.81 -29.18 -53.01
N ALA A 30 14.10 -28.86 -52.83
CA ALA A 30 14.57 -28.07 -51.70
C ALA A 30 14.01 -26.63 -51.73
N GLU A 31 13.90 -26.04 -52.93
CA GLU A 31 13.30 -24.72 -53.12
C GLU A 31 11.80 -24.73 -52.82
N ARG A 32 11.06 -25.76 -53.26
CA ARG A 32 9.62 -25.89 -52.92
C ARG A 32 9.40 -25.98 -51.42
N LYS A 33 10.15 -26.83 -50.72
CA LYS A 33 10.04 -26.97 -49.25
C LYS A 33 10.47 -25.71 -48.51
N HIS A 34 11.45 -24.98 -49.03
CA HIS A 34 11.85 -23.69 -48.47
C HIS A 34 10.76 -22.63 -48.63
N GLN A 35 10.12 -22.56 -49.80
CA GLN A 35 8.98 -21.66 -50.04
C GLN A 35 7.79 -22.00 -49.13
N GLU A 36 7.46 -23.28 -48.95
CA GLU A 36 6.41 -23.73 -48.02
C GLU A 36 6.72 -23.31 -46.57
N ARG A 37 7.98 -23.45 -46.13
CA ARG A 37 8.40 -23.06 -44.77
C ARG A 37 8.36 -21.53 -44.58
N LEU A 38 8.73 -20.76 -45.59
CA LEU A 38 8.61 -19.30 -45.55
C LEU A 38 7.14 -18.86 -45.47
N ALA A 39 6.26 -19.50 -46.24
CA ALA A 39 4.83 -19.21 -46.21
C ALA A 39 4.21 -19.51 -44.83
N GLN A 40 4.61 -20.61 -44.19
CA GLN A 40 4.17 -20.95 -42.82
C GLN A 40 4.65 -19.92 -41.79
N LEU A 41 5.91 -19.49 -41.87
CA LEU A 41 6.46 -18.46 -40.98
C LEU A 41 5.75 -17.11 -41.14
N ASP A 42 5.45 -16.72 -42.38
CA ASP A 42 4.72 -15.48 -42.66
C ASP A 42 3.26 -15.54 -42.17
N GLN A 43 2.61 -16.71 -42.24
CA GLN A 43 1.27 -16.91 -41.68
C GLN A 43 1.28 -16.84 -40.15
N GLU A 44 2.21 -17.54 -39.50
CA GLU A 44 2.35 -17.52 -38.04
C GLU A 44 2.65 -16.10 -37.53
N GLN A 45 3.48 -15.34 -38.25
CA GLN A 45 3.79 -13.96 -37.89
C GLN A 45 2.56 -13.04 -38.01
N LYS A 46 1.73 -13.22 -39.05
CA LYS A 46 0.47 -12.48 -39.20
C LYS A 46 -0.54 -12.81 -38.10
N GLU A 47 -0.67 -14.08 -37.73
CA GLU A 47 -1.56 -14.52 -36.65
C GLU A 47 -1.10 -13.95 -35.29
N ARG A 48 0.21 -13.96 -35.02
CA ARG A 48 0.77 -13.34 -33.80
C ARG A 48 0.54 -11.82 -33.77
N GLU A 49 0.76 -11.12 -34.88
CA GLU A 49 0.52 -9.67 -34.95
C GLU A 49 -0.96 -9.33 -34.77
N GLN A 50 -1.87 -10.14 -35.32
CA GLN A 50 -3.32 -9.96 -35.11
C GLN A 50 -3.70 -10.20 -33.65
N ALA A 51 -3.19 -11.26 -33.02
CA ALA A 51 -3.45 -11.54 -31.61
C ALA A 51 -2.96 -10.40 -30.70
N GLU A 52 -1.76 -9.87 -30.96
CA GLU A 52 -1.20 -8.74 -30.21
C GLU A 52 -2.03 -7.45 -30.39
N ARG A 53 -2.53 -7.19 -31.61
CA ARG A 53 -3.44 -6.07 -31.87
C ARG A 53 -4.78 -6.21 -31.16
N ASP A 54 -5.34 -7.42 -31.10
CA ASP A 54 -6.59 -7.67 -30.38
C ASP A 54 -6.40 -7.57 -28.86
N GLU A 55 -5.27 -8.05 -28.32
CA GLU A 55 -4.94 -7.93 -26.90
C GLU A 55 -4.72 -6.47 -26.49
N THR A 56 -3.98 -5.71 -27.29
CA THR A 56 -3.78 -4.27 -27.06
C THR A 56 -5.09 -3.49 -27.15
N ARG A 57 -6.01 -3.85 -28.06
CA ARG A 57 -7.35 -3.25 -28.13
C ARG A 57 -8.16 -3.53 -26.86
N ARG A 58 -8.23 -4.79 -26.41
CA ARG A 58 -8.94 -5.16 -25.17
C ARG A 58 -8.35 -4.46 -23.94
N LYS A 59 -7.02 -4.40 -23.85
CA LYS A 59 -6.33 -3.70 -22.75
C LYS A 59 -6.63 -2.20 -22.75
N LYS A 60 -6.70 -1.58 -23.95
CA LYS A 60 -7.07 -0.17 -24.09
C LYS A 60 -8.51 0.10 -23.67
N GLU A 61 -9.46 -0.74 -24.09
CA GLU A 61 -10.87 -0.64 -23.69
C GLU A 61 -11.05 -0.77 -22.17
N LEU A 62 -10.34 -1.71 -21.53
CA LEU A 62 -10.37 -1.86 -20.07
C LEU A 62 -9.81 -0.63 -19.35
N LEU A 63 -8.73 -0.03 -19.87
CA LEU A 63 -8.13 1.16 -19.28
C LEU A 63 -9.09 2.36 -19.38
N GLU A 64 -9.74 2.53 -20.52
CA GLU A 64 -10.72 3.59 -20.77
C GLU A 64 -11.97 3.43 -19.87
N GLN A 65 -12.41 2.19 -19.63
CA GLN A 65 -13.49 1.90 -18.68
C GLN A 65 -13.13 2.29 -17.24
N MET A 66 -11.93 1.93 -16.78
CA MET A 66 -11.46 2.33 -15.44
C MET A 66 -11.26 3.84 -15.31
N GLU A 67 -10.92 4.54 -16.38
CA GLU A 67 -10.77 6.00 -16.37
C GLU A 67 -12.13 6.70 -16.31
N ARG A 68 -13.16 6.16 -16.97
CA ARG A 68 -14.54 6.65 -16.85
C ARG A 68 -15.10 6.44 -15.45
N GLU A 69 -14.89 5.28 -14.84
CA GLU A 69 -15.30 5.00 -13.45
C GLU A 69 -14.65 5.96 -12.44
N LYS A 70 -13.47 6.50 -12.74
CA LYS A 70 -12.79 7.50 -11.90
C LYS A 70 -13.29 8.93 -12.09
N GLN A 71 -13.80 9.26 -13.28
CA GLN A 71 -14.26 10.61 -13.61
C GLN A 71 -15.76 10.80 -13.34
N GLU A 72 -16.48 9.73 -13.03
CA GLU A 72 -17.88 9.79 -12.63
C GLU A 72 -17.97 10.42 -11.22
N PRO A 73 -18.83 11.45 -11.01
CA PRO A 73 -19.00 12.06 -9.71
C PRO A 73 -19.63 11.03 -8.76
N VAL A 74 -18.82 10.48 -7.85
CA VAL A 74 -19.27 9.50 -6.87
C VAL A 74 -20.21 10.20 -5.88
N ASN A 75 -21.44 9.72 -5.77
CA ASN A 75 -22.38 10.15 -4.75
C ASN A 75 -21.96 9.59 -3.39
N ASP A 76 -21.89 10.43 -2.35
CA ASP A 76 -21.47 10.03 -1.00
C ASP A 76 -22.28 8.83 -0.47
N SER A 77 -23.57 8.72 -0.84
CA SER A 77 -24.42 7.57 -0.50
C SER A 77 -23.90 6.26 -1.07
N ASP A 78 -23.41 6.26 -2.31
CA ASP A 78 -22.94 5.06 -3.01
C ASP A 78 -21.55 4.63 -2.48
N MET A 79 -20.72 5.59 -2.07
CA MET A 79 -19.41 5.31 -1.46
C MET A 79 -19.57 4.64 -0.09
N VAL A 80 -20.52 5.12 0.71
CA VAL A 80 -20.85 4.53 2.02
C VAL A 80 -21.41 3.11 1.84
N ASP A 81 -22.34 2.88 0.91
CA ASP A 81 -22.87 1.54 0.63
C ASP A 81 -21.78 0.57 0.15
N LYS A 82 -20.77 1.05 -0.57
CA LYS A 82 -19.64 0.20 -1.02
C LYS A 82 -18.65 -0.13 0.11
N MET A 83 -18.48 0.76 1.09
CA MET A 83 -17.61 0.54 2.26
C MET A 83 -18.31 -0.19 3.42
N PHE A 84 -19.62 0.00 3.58
CA PHE A 84 -20.43 -0.51 4.68
C PHE A 84 -21.51 -1.52 4.26
N GLY A 85 -21.66 -1.83 2.96
CA GLY A 85 -22.58 -2.85 2.47
C GLY A 85 -22.31 -4.27 2.99
N PHE A 86 -21.16 -4.50 3.61
CA PHE A 86 -20.89 -5.69 4.42
C PHE A 86 -21.83 -5.84 5.62
N LEU A 87 -22.40 -4.74 6.13
CA LEU A 87 -23.36 -4.76 7.25
C LEU A 87 -24.78 -5.17 6.83
N GLY A 88 -25.02 -5.43 5.55
CA GLY A 88 -26.36 -5.62 5.04
C GLY A 88 -27.16 -4.32 5.10
N SER A 89 -28.03 -4.13 4.12
CA SER A 89 -29.04 -3.08 4.21
C SER A 89 -29.81 -3.28 5.52
N ALA A 90 -30.19 -2.19 6.21
CA ALA A 90 -30.81 -2.20 7.55
C ALA A 90 -32.12 -3.03 7.69
N ASN A 91 -32.54 -3.74 6.63
CA ASN A 91 -33.69 -4.62 6.59
C ASN A 91 -33.34 -6.10 6.31
N SER A 92 -32.08 -6.54 6.49
CA SER A 92 -31.72 -7.95 6.27
C SER A 92 -30.63 -8.46 7.22
N LEU A 93 -30.73 -8.10 8.51
CA LEU A 93 -30.15 -8.92 9.56
C LEU A 93 -31.11 -10.09 9.83
N PRO A 94 -30.71 -11.35 9.59
CA PRO A 94 -31.54 -12.51 9.90
C PRO A 94 -31.44 -12.77 11.40
N ASN A 95 -32.09 -11.95 12.24
CA ASN A 95 -32.44 -12.29 13.63
C ASN A 95 -33.23 -11.22 14.42
N LEU A 96 -33.88 -10.23 13.79
CA LEU A 96 -34.67 -9.22 14.53
C LEU A 96 -36.18 -9.48 14.57
N GLU A 97 -36.61 -10.75 14.44
CA GLU A 97 -38.00 -11.18 14.71
C GLU A 97 -38.02 -12.41 15.64
N GLY A 98 -37.17 -12.39 16.67
CA GLY A 98 -37.36 -13.26 17.82
C GLY A 98 -38.34 -12.61 18.77
N GLU A 99 -39.53 -13.19 18.93
CA GLU A 99 -40.42 -12.93 20.06
C GLU A 99 -39.61 -12.99 21.36
N ALA A 100 -39.66 -11.93 22.16
CA ALA A 100 -38.88 -11.83 23.38
C ALA A 100 -39.26 -12.98 24.34
N PRO A 101 -38.29 -13.61 25.03
CA PRO A 101 -38.59 -14.67 25.99
C PRO A 101 -39.58 -14.17 27.06
N GLU A 102 -40.61 -14.96 27.39
CA GLU A 102 -41.70 -14.63 28.34
C GLU A 102 -41.23 -14.18 29.75
N GLY A 103 -39.95 -14.31 30.10
CA GLY A 103 -39.37 -13.93 31.39
C GLY A 103 -39.07 -12.43 31.58
N PHE A 104 -39.63 -11.55 30.75
CA PHE A 104 -39.46 -10.09 30.82
C PHE A 104 -40.79 -9.30 30.89
N GLU A 105 -41.96 -9.95 30.89
CA GLU A 105 -43.28 -9.26 30.98
C GLU A 105 -43.44 -8.43 32.28
N ASP A 106 -42.71 -8.79 33.32
CA ASP A 106 -42.69 -8.16 34.63
C ASP A 106 -41.98 -6.79 34.66
N LEU A 107 -41.24 -6.43 33.60
CA LEU A 107 -40.61 -5.11 33.46
C LEU A 107 -41.47 -4.07 32.74
N GLU A 108 -42.57 -4.47 32.09
CA GLU A 108 -43.48 -3.53 31.40
C GLU A 108 -44.46 -2.83 32.36
N LYS A 109 -44.62 -3.34 33.58
CA LYS A 109 -45.45 -2.71 34.62
C LYS A 109 -44.61 -1.84 35.54
N VAL A 110 -44.05 -0.77 34.99
CA VAL A 110 -43.51 0.32 35.80
C VAL A 110 -44.70 0.96 36.56
N PRO A 111 -44.70 0.99 37.91
CA PRO A 111 -45.74 1.69 38.66
C PRO A 111 -45.71 3.17 38.28
N ARG A 112 -46.87 3.76 37.89
CA ARG A 112 -47.03 5.19 37.59
C ARG A 112 -46.56 6.16 38.68
N GLN A 113 -46.15 5.66 39.85
CA GLN A 113 -45.59 6.45 40.94
C GLN A 113 -44.15 6.94 40.67
N PHE A 114 -43.47 6.42 39.64
CA PHE A 114 -42.11 6.85 39.29
C PHE A 114 -42.04 7.84 38.14
N GLU A 115 -43.15 8.16 37.45
CA GLU A 115 -43.16 9.16 36.37
C GLU A 115 -42.85 10.58 36.90
N ASP A 116 -43.20 10.89 38.15
CA ASP A 116 -43.01 12.22 38.74
C ASP A 116 -41.61 12.45 39.37
N VAL A 117 -40.71 11.46 39.36
CA VAL A 117 -39.37 11.55 40.00
C VAL A 117 -38.23 11.58 38.97
N ILE A 118 -38.53 11.42 37.68
CA ILE A 118 -37.51 11.30 36.61
C ILE A 118 -37.10 12.67 36.03
N ASP A 119 -37.85 13.74 36.32
CA ASP A 119 -37.59 15.08 35.74
C ASP A 119 -36.52 15.90 36.50
N GLU A 120 -35.96 15.35 37.58
CA GLU A 120 -34.86 16.00 38.31
C GLU A 120 -33.53 15.32 37.96
N PRO A 121 -32.64 15.98 37.20
CA PRO A 121 -31.32 15.42 36.92
C PRO A 121 -30.60 15.22 38.25
N LEU A 122 -30.15 13.98 38.49
CA LEU A 122 -29.27 13.68 39.62
C LEU A 122 -28.12 14.70 39.60
N PRO A 123 -27.82 15.36 40.74
CA PRO A 123 -26.68 16.26 40.80
C PRO A 123 -25.46 15.48 40.34
N LEU A 124 -24.79 16.01 39.31
CA LEU A 124 -23.49 15.48 38.91
C LEU A 124 -22.61 15.50 40.17
N PRO A 125 -21.78 14.47 40.40
CA PRO A 125 -20.74 14.55 41.41
C PRO A 125 -20.04 15.90 41.24
N ASP A 126 -19.74 16.60 42.33
CA ASP A 126 -18.92 17.80 42.24
C ASP A 126 -17.69 17.42 41.41
N ASP A 127 -17.52 18.08 40.25
CA ASP A 127 -16.29 18.02 39.48
C ASP A 127 -15.24 18.66 40.39
N GLU A 128 -14.74 17.92 41.38
CA GLU A 128 -13.55 18.28 42.13
C GLU A 128 -12.45 18.33 41.08
N GLU A 129 -12.23 19.52 40.53
CA GLU A 129 -11.14 19.81 39.61
C GLU A 129 -9.85 19.40 40.32
N GLU A 130 -9.32 18.23 39.97
CA GLU A 130 -8.06 17.76 40.52
C GLU A 130 -7.00 18.85 40.30
N ASP A 131 -6.32 19.25 41.37
CA ASP A 131 -5.28 20.27 41.27
C ASP A 131 -4.06 19.71 40.52
N LEU A 132 -3.95 20.05 39.24
CA LEU A 132 -2.84 19.66 38.38
C LEU A 132 -1.65 20.64 38.41
N SER A 133 -1.69 21.67 39.27
CA SER A 133 -0.68 22.75 39.29
C SER A 133 0.75 22.27 39.58
N GLU A 134 0.89 21.14 40.28
CA GLU A 134 2.16 20.48 40.58
C GLU A 134 2.76 19.69 39.39
N TYR A 135 1.95 19.38 38.37
CA TYR A 135 2.34 18.58 37.19
C TYR A 135 2.95 19.45 36.09
N LYS A 136 4.03 20.15 36.43
CA LYS A 136 4.75 21.01 35.48
C LYS A 136 5.60 20.16 34.54
N PHE A 137 5.50 20.40 33.23
CA PHE A 137 6.30 19.70 32.21
C PHE A 137 7.82 19.77 32.47
N ALA A 138 8.32 20.91 32.94
CA ALA A 138 9.73 21.08 33.29
C ALA A 138 10.21 20.08 34.36
N LYS A 139 9.34 19.70 35.31
CA LYS A 139 9.64 18.69 36.34
C LYS A 139 9.80 17.32 35.71
N PHE A 140 8.86 16.93 34.83
CA PHE A 140 8.95 15.69 34.06
C PHE A 140 10.21 15.64 33.21
N ALA A 141 10.49 16.69 32.44
CA ALA A 141 11.67 16.75 31.60
C ALA A 141 12.97 16.66 32.41
N ALA A 142 13.08 17.36 33.54
CA ALA A 142 14.24 17.28 34.41
C ALA A 142 14.44 15.87 35.01
N THR A 143 13.36 15.12 35.22
CA THR A 143 13.43 13.75 35.77
C THR A 143 13.77 12.70 34.72
N TYR A 144 13.21 12.81 33.50
CA TYR A 144 13.24 11.72 32.52
C TYR A 144 14.03 12.03 31.25
N PHE A 145 14.34 13.30 30.96
CA PHE A 145 15.07 13.61 29.73
C PHE A 145 16.52 13.12 29.81
N GLN A 146 16.98 12.58 28.70
CA GLN A 146 18.35 12.10 28.54
C GLN A 146 19.24 13.19 27.92
N GLY A 147 20.55 13.01 28.05
CA GLY A 147 21.51 13.77 27.23
C GLY A 147 21.60 15.27 27.49
N ASN A 148 21.26 15.72 28.70
CA ASN A 148 21.15 17.15 29.04
C ASN A 148 20.20 17.92 28.10
N ALA A 149 19.20 17.23 27.52
CA ALA A 149 18.18 17.88 26.71
C ALA A 149 17.34 18.82 27.58
N THR A 150 16.96 19.97 27.00
CA THR A 150 16.13 20.97 27.68
C THR A 150 14.67 20.81 27.27
N HIS A 151 13.75 21.25 28.13
CA HIS A 151 12.31 21.26 27.84
C HIS A 151 11.89 22.47 26.98
N THR A 152 12.86 23.27 26.54
CA THR A 152 12.63 24.46 25.73
C THR A 152 12.80 24.12 24.25
N TYR A 153 12.44 25.09 23.42
CA TYR A 153 12.44 24.94 21.98
C TYR A 153 13.86 24.76 21.40
N ILE A 154 14.03 23.77 20.51
CA ILE A 154 15.30 23.36 19.92
C ILE A 154 15.13 23.20 18.40
N ARG A 155 15.96 23.87 17.59
CA ARG A 155 15.88 23.87 16.12
C ARG A 155 16.91 22.97 15.42
N ARG A 156 17.52 22.05 16.16
CA ARG A 156 18.56 21.15 15.67
C ARG A 156 18.13 19.69 15.82
N PRO A 157 18.61 18.77 14.98
CA PRO A 157 18.42 17.34 15.18
C PRO A 157 18.93 16.90 16.56
N LEU A 158 18.25 15.92 17.16
CA LEU A 158 18.71 15.29 18.39
C LEU A 158 19.75 14.20 18.06
N LYS A 159 20.74 14.03 18.95
CA LYS A 159 21.73 12.94 18.86
C LYS A 159 21.24 11.63 19.48
N GLN A 160 20.30 11.75 20.41
CA GLN A 160 19.60 10.64 21.06
C GLN A 160 18.18 11.09 21.42
N PRO A 161 17.22 10.17 21.56
CA PRO A 161 15.86 10.50 21.94
C PRO A 161 15.78 11.28 23.26
N LEU A 162 14.71 12.05 23.44
CA LEU A 162 14.50 12.79 24.69
C LEU A 162 14.33 11.83 25.87
N LEU A 163 13.66 10.69 25.67
CA LEU A 163 13.40 9.69 26.71
C LEU A 163 14.17 8.41 26.44
N PHE A 164 14.36 7.61 27.49
CA PHE A 164 14.96 6.30 27.34
C PHE A 164 14.03 5.35 26.59
N HIS A 165 14.57 4.63 25.61
CA HIS A 165 13.91 3.51 24.96
C HIS A 165 14.82 2.29 24.99
N GLU A 166 14.29 1.14 25.40
CA GLU A 166 15.04 -0.13 25.42
C GLU A 166 15.32 -0.65 24.01
N ASP A 167 14.36 -0.49 23.09
CA ASP A 167 14.48 -0.94 21.71
C ASP A 167 15.22 0.08 20.83
N GLU A 168 16.20 -0.39 20.07
CA GLU A 168 16.99 0.43 19.15
C GLU A 168 16.15 0.96 17.96
N GLY A 169 15.14 0.22 17.52
CA GLY A 169 14.20 0.67 16.50
C GLY A 169 13.35 1.84 16.98
N ASP A 170 12.88 1.79 18.23
CA ASP A 170 12.16 2.89 18.86
C ASP A 170 13.04 4.14 19.02
N GLN A 171 14.32 3.98 19.37
CA GLN A 171 15.26 5.10 19.42
C GLN A 171 15.41 5.77 18.05
N LEU A 172 15.59 4.99 16.99
CA LEU A 172 15.72 5.51 15.64
C LEU A 172 14.41 6.16 15.14
N ALA A 173 13.27 5.55 15.45
CA ALA A 173 11.95 6.10 15.15
C ALA A 173 11.73 7.45 15.85
N ALA A 174 12.08 7.57 17.13
CA ALA A 174 11.97 8.82 17.88
C ALA A 174 12.82 9.95 17.25
N LEU A 175 14.04 9.65 16.80
CA LEU A 175 14.90 10.61 16.09
C LEU A 175 14.30 11.00 14.72
N ALA A 176 13.76 10.04 13.97
CA ALA A 176 13.11 10.30 12.69
C ALA A 176 11.84 11.16 12.85
N VAL A 177 11.04 10.89 13.88
CA VAL A 177 9.86 11.69 14.24
C VAL A 177 10.28 13.10 14.64
N TRP A 178 11.34 13.27 15.43
CA TRP A 178 11.86 14.60 15.78
C TRP A 178 12.19 15.45 14.55
N ILE A 179 12.93 14.87 13.58
CA ILE A 179 13.24 15.57 12.32
C ILE A 179 11.96 15.90 11.54
N THR A 180 10.99 15.00 11.53
CA THR A 180 9.70 15.20 10.85
C THR A 180 8.92 16.36 11.48
N VAL A 181 8.87 16.44 12.81
CA VAL A 181 8.25 17.58 13.54
C VAL A 181 8.96 18.89 13.19
N LEU A 182 10.30 18.92 13.20
CA LEU A 182 11.05 20.13 12.84
C LEU A 182 10.81 20.56 11.39
N ARG A 183 10.70 19.62 10.44
CA ARG A 183 10.35 19.94 9.05
C ARG A 183 8.93 20.47 8.94
N PHE A 184 7.98 19.81 9.60
CA PHE A 184 6.57 20.22 9.61
C PHE A 184 6.38 21.62 10.19
N MET A 185 7.14 21.98 11.23
CA MET A 185 7.14 23.32 11.83
C MET A 185 7.95 24.36 11.03
N GLY A 186 8.67 23.95 9.98
CA GLY A 186 9.49 24.85 9.15
C GLY A 186 10.86 25.19 9.75
N ASP A 187 11.32 24.44 10.74
CA ASP A 187 12.60 24.64 11.42
C ASP A 187 13.78 23.97 10.75
N LEU A 188 13.51 22.89 10.03
CA LEU A 188 14.46 22.25 9.13
C LEU A 188 13.95 22.28 7.69
N PRO A 189 14.84 22.45 6.71
CA PRO A 189 14.45 22.38 5.31
C PRO A 189 13.99 20.97 4.93
N GLU A 190 13.05 20.90 3.99
CA GLU A 190 12.67 19.64 3.37
C GLU A 190 13.81 19.08 2.49
N PRO A 191 13.93 17.75 2.38
CA PRO A 191 14.88 17.14 1.45
C PRO A 191 14.63 17.62 0.02
N LYS A 192 15.70 17.84 -0.75
CA LYS A 192 15.58 18.19 -2.16
C LYS A 192 14.91 17.01 -2.90
N TYR A 193 13.80 17.27 -3.57
CA TYR A 193 13.14 16.28 -4.44
C TYR A 193 14.09 15.82 -5.54
N HIS A 194 14.58 14.59 -5.43
CA HIS A 194 15.23 13.90 -6.55
C HIS A 194 14.14 13.22 -7.38
N ILE A 195 13.85 13.78 -8.56
CA ILE A 195 12.85 13.28 -9.53
C ILE A 195 13.26 11.91 -10.12
N SER A 196 14.45 11.40 -9.76
CA SER A 196 14.97 10.11 -10.18
C SER A 196 14.81 9.11 -9.04
N ILE A 197 14.00 8.08 -9.30
CA ILE A 197 13.70 6.91 -8.45
C ILE A 197 12.41 7.08 -7.63
N SER A 198 11.27 7.19 -8.33
CA SER A 198 10.00 6.69 -7.78
C SER A 198 10.05 5.14 -7.82
N ASP A 199 10.92 4.55 -7.02
CA ASP A 199 10.80 3.13 -6.70
C ASP A 199 9.43 2.97 -6.07
N GLY A 200 8.56 2.09 -6.57
CA GLY A 200 7.10 2.08 -6.35
C GLY A 200 6.62 2.11 -4.89
N SER A 201 7.55 2.08 -3.94
CA SER A 201 7.44 2.46 -2.53
C SER A 201 6.66 3.75 -2.24
N GLU A 202 6.65 4.78 -3.10
CA GLU A 202 5.83 6.00 -2.86
C GLU A 202 4.32 5.70 -2.81
N LYS A 203 3.87 4.62 -3.46
CA LYS A 203 2.46 4.19 -3.47
C LYS A 203 2.07 3.36 -2.25
N ILE A 204 3.04 2.96 -1.42
CA ILE A 204 2.79 2.18 -0.21
C ILE A 204 2.32 3.14 0.90
N PRO A 205 1.19 2.88 1.58
CA PRO A 205 0.73 3.70 2.69
C PRO A 205 1.78 3.85 3.78
N VAL A 206 1.89 5.04 4.36
CA VAL A 206 2.89 5.35 5.41
C VAL A 206 2.77 4.37 6.59
N MET A 207 1.55 4.06 7.01
CA MET A 207 1.32 3.09 8.09
C MET A 207 1.88 1.71 7.77
N THR A 208 1.74 1.23 6.53
CA THR A 208 2.32 -0.04 6.10
C THR A 208 3.84 -0.01 6.20
N LYS A 209 4.48 1.07 5.74
CA LYS A 209 5.94 1.25 5.87
C LYS A 209 6.38 1.21 7.34
N ILE A 210 5.61 1.82 8.25
CA ILE A 210 5.90 1.80 9.69
C ILE A 210 5.78 0.36 10.22
N TYR A 211 4.68 -0.36 9.94
CA TYR A 211 4.52 -1.73 10.41
C TYR A 211 5.62 -2.67 9.89
N GLU A 212 6.11 -2.47 8.67
CA GLU A 212 7.24 -3.24 8.12
C GLU A 212 8.57 -2.99 8.86
N THR A 213 8.69 -1.93 9.65
CA THR A 213 9.89 -1.68 10.48
C THR A 213 9.84 -2.44 11.81
N LEU A 214 8.66 -2.84 12.29
CA LEU A 214 8.52 -3.59 13.53
C LEU A 214 9.16 -4.97 13.40
N GLY A 215 10.04 -5.33 14.34
CA GLY A 215 10.69 -6.64 14.40
C GLY A 215 11.98 -6.80 13.57
N LYS A 216 12.41 -5.78 12.83
CA LYS A 216 13.77 -5.76 12.26
C LYS A 216 14.79 -5.47 13.38
N ARG A 217 15.99 -6.07 13.30
CA ARG A 217 17.06 -5.93 14.32
C ARG A 217 18.34 -5.29 13.77
N THR A 218 18.27 -4.60 12.64
CA THR A 218 19.43 -4.00 11.95
C THR A 218 19.78 -2.60 12.43
N TYR A 219 19.03 -2.05 13.39
CA TYR A 219 19.07 -0.64 13.79
C TYR A 219 20.34 -0.21 14.54
N LYS A 220 21.06 -1.16 15.17
CA LYS A 220 22.30 -0.89 15.90
C LYS A 220 23.35 -0.13 15.10
N ARG A 221 23.57 -0.52 13.85
CA ARG A 221 24.61 0.07 12.99
C ARG A 221 24.21 1.47 12.54
N GLU A 222 22.94 1.69 12.26
CA GLU A 222 22.42 3.00 11.82
C GLU A 222 22.44 4.01 12.97
N LEU A 223 22.04 3.60 14.18
CA LEU A 223 22.16 4.44 15.37
C LEU A 223 23.61 4.85 15.66
N GLN A 224 24.57 3.93 15.52
CA GLN A 224 25.98 4.24 15.70
C GLN A 224 26.49 5.23 14.64
N ALA A 225 26.06 5.12 13.39
CA ALA A 225 26.45 6.06 12.33
C ALA A 225 25.95 7.50 12.63
N LEU A 226 24.71 7.64 13.09
CA LEU A 226 24.13 8.94 13.47
C LEU A 226 24.84 9.59 14.67
N GLN A 227 25.51 8.79 15.50
CA GLN A 227 26.26 9.28 16.65
C GLN A 227 27.71 9.67 16.31
N VAL A 228 28.29 9.12 15.23
CA VAL A 228 29.71 9.28 14.87
C VAL A 228 29.97 10.43 13.88
N ASP A 229 28.99 10.84 13.07
CA ASP A 229 29.18 11.84 11.99
C ASP A 229 29.53 13.30 12.42
N GLU A 230 29.87 13.55 13.70
CA GLU A 230 30.29 14.87 14.20
C GLU A 230 31.42 14.83 15.26
N GLU A 231 32.40 13.92 15.14
CA GLU A 231 33.73 14.15 15.75
C GLU A 231 34.65 14.98 14.83
#